data_AF-A0A662W866-F1
#
_entry.id   AF-A0A662W866-F1
#
_cell.length_a   1.000
_cell.length_b   1.000
_cell.length_c   1.000
_cell.angle_alpha   90.00
_cell.angle_beta   90.00
_cell.angle_gamma   90.00
#
_symmetry.space_group_name_H-M   'P 1'
#
loop_
_entity.id
_entity.type
_entity.pdbx_description
1 polymer ?
#
loop_
_entity_poly.entity_id
_entity_poly.type
_entity_poly.pdbx_seq_one_letter_code
_entity_poly.pdbx_strand_id
1 'polypeptide(L)' 'AFRRDVVLDLGKKARDRHWFWDTEVLVLAQREGRRIKEIPVEWRHGGATKVRFWNDIIYMFRQIVRMRFG' A
#
# COMPACT_ATOMS: atom_id res chain seq x y z
N ALA A 1 1.65 7.20 13.91
CA ALA A 1 0.18 7.15 14.04
C ALA A 1 -0.45 7.95 12.90
N PHE A 2 -1.53 7.45 12.31
CA PHE A 2 -2.22 8.12 11.21
C PHE A 2 -3.28 9.10 11.71
N ARG A 3 -3.59 10.13 10.91
CA ARG A 3 -4.77 10.99 11.13
C ARG A 3 -6.04 10.24 10.75
N ARG A 4 -7.00 10.17 11.68
CA ARG A 4 -8.20 9.31 11.56
C ARG A 4 -9.08 9.69 10.37
N ASP A 5 -9.30 10.98 10.19
CA ASP A 5 -10.05 11.57 9.06
C ASP A 5 -9.43 11.17 7.71
N VAL A 6 -8.10 11.27 7.60
CA VAL A 6 -7.37 10.93 6.37
C VAL A 6 -7.47 9.44 6.05
N VAL A 7 -7.31 8.56 7.04
CA VAL A 7 -7.39 7.10 6.82
C VAL A 7 -8.79 6.66 6.45
N LEU A 8 -9.82 7.22 7.06
CA LEU A 8 -11.21 6.87 6.73
C LEU A 8 -11.59 7.36 5.34
N ASP A 9 -11.09 8.50 4.89
CA ASP A 9 -11.31 9.00 3.53
C ASP A 9 -10.59 8.13 2.49
N LEU A 10 -9.29 7.85 2.69
CA LEU A 10 -8.51 6.98 1.79
C LEU A 10 -9.06 5.55 1.76
N GLY A 11 -9.51 5.04 2.91
CA GLY A 11 -10.09 3.70 3.03
C GLY A 11 -11.40 3.51 2.25
N LYS A 12 -12.17 4.58 2.02
CA LYS A 12 -13.36 4.55 1.13
C LYS A 12 -12.98 4.49 -0.35
N LYS A 13 -11.77 4.96 -0.70
CA LYS A 13 -11.27 5.06 -2.09
C LYS A 13 -10.45 3.84 -2.50
N ALA A 14 -9.79 3.19 -1.55
CA ALA A 14 -9.05 1.95 -1.77
C ALA A 14 -10.01 0.84 -2.23
N ARG A 15 -9.67 0.19 -3.34
CA ARG A 15 -10.49 -0.88 -3.93
C ARG A 15 -9.95 -2.26 -3.61
N ASP A 16 -8.66 -2.40 -3.32
CA ASP A 16 -8.04 -3.66 -2.97
C ASP A 16 -8.24 -4.00 -1.48
N ARG A 17 -8.55 -5.27 -1.17
CA ARG A 17 -8.72 -5.74 0.23
C ARG A 17 -7.63 -6.72 0.65
N HIS A 18 -6.64 -6.90 -0.19
CA HIS A 18 -5.57 -7.87 0.00
C HIS A 18 -4.23 -7.12 0.09
N TRP A 19 -3.15 -7.77 -0.32
CA TRP A 19 -1.79 -7.29 -0.05
C TRP A 19 -1.41 -5.97 -0.74
N PHE A 20 -2.19 -5.52 -1.73
CA PHE A 20 -1.92 -4.24 -2.42
C PHE A 20 -2.49 -3.02 -1.71
N TRP A 21 -3.34 -3.21 -0.70
CA TRP A 21 -4.06 -2.12 -0.07
C TRP A 21 -3.12 -1.04 0.51
N ASP A 22 -2.00 -1.43 1.12
CA ASP A 22 -1.03 -0.49 1.69
C ASP A 22 -0.40 0.41 0.63
N THR A 23 -0.03 -0.16 -0.51
CA THR A 23 0.51 0.52 -1.67
C THR A 23 -0.54 1.41 -2.32
N GLU A 24 -1.77 0.91 -2.48
CA GLU A 24 -2.88 1.68 -3.05
C GLU A 24 -3.17 2.93 -2.22
N VAL A 25 -3.24 2.80 -0.90
CA VAL A 25 -3.48 3.92 0.02
C VAL A 25 -2.35 4.95 -0.06
N LEU A 26 -1.10 4.51 -0.17
CA LEU A 26 0.05 5.42 -0.34
C LEU A 26 -0.03 6.20 -1.66
N VAL A 27 -0.33 5.52 -2.77
CA VAL A 27 -0.43 6.18 -4.08
C VAL A 27 -1.64 7.13 -4.12
N LEU A 28 -2.77 6.77 -3.51
CA LEU A 28 -3.93 7.67 -3.37
C LEU A 28 -3.60 8.90 -2.52
N ALA A 29 -2.88 8.72 -1.40
CA ALA A 29 -2.43 9.82 -0.56
C ALA A 29 -1.51 10.79 -1.32
N GLN A 30 -0.59 10.26 -2.13
CA GLN A 30 0.28 11.07 -2.99
C GLN A 30 -0.51 11.80 -4.08
N ARG A 31 -1.46 11.12 -4.76
CA ARG A 31 -2.34 11.73 -5.78
C ARG A 31 -3.19 12.86 -5.23
N GLU A 32 -3.62 12.77 -3.97
CA GLU A 32 -4.38 13.82 -3.28
C GLU A 32 -3.51 14.94 -2.67
N GLY A 33 -2.19 14.91 -2.88
CA GLY A 33 -1.27 15.92 -2.34
C GLY A 33 -1.17 15.89 -0.81
N ARG A 34 -1.44 14.76 -0.15
CA ARG A 34 -1.33 14.64 1.30
C ARG A 34 0.13 14.67 1.73
N ARG A 35 0.42 15.31 2.86
CA ARG A 35 1.77 15.30 3.46
C ARG A 35 2.06 13.92 4.07
N ILE A 36 3.13 13.29 3.60
CA ILE A 36 3.63 12.02 4.11
C ILE A 36 4.86 12.29 4.97
N LYS A 37 4.88 11.73 6.18
CA LYS A 37 6.04 11.78 7.08
C LYS A 37 6.62 10.38 7.19
N GLU A 38 7.87 10.24 6.75
CA GLU A 38 8.63 8.99 6.90
C GLU A 38 9.36 9.02 8.25
N ILE A 39 9.29 7.90 8.97
CA ILE A 39 9.94 7.75 10.28
C ILE A 39 10.85 6.53 10.15
N PRO A 40 12.16 6.65 10.39
CA PRO A 40 13.07 5.53 10.30
C PRO A 40 12.76 4.49 11.38
N VAL A 41 12.77 3.22 11.00
CA VAL A 41 12.55 2.08 11.90
C VAL A 41 13.67 1.07 11.68
N GLU A 42 14.23 0.55 12.77
CA GLU A 42 15.19 -0.54 12.74
C GLU A 42 14.47 -1.88 12.56
N TRP A 43 14.74 -2.56 11.46
CA TRP A 43 14.13 -3.85 11.14
C TRP A 43 15.02 -4.99 11.61
N ARG A 44 14.48 -5.91 12.40
CA ARG A 44 15.13 -7.17 12.76
C ARG A 44 14.53 -8.31 11.92
N HIS A 45 15.38 -9.03 11.19
CA HIS A 45 14.93 -10.12 10.33
C HIS A 45 14.58 -11.36 11.17
N GLY A 46 13.33 -11.83 11.08
CA GLY A 46 12.90 -13.13 11.61
C GLY A 46 13.03 -14.19 10.53
N GLY A 47 13.77 -15.27 10.80
CA GLY A 47 14.01 -16.34 9.83
C GLY A 47 12.73 -17.05 9.40
N ALA A 48 12.30 -16.78 8.15
CA ALA A 48 11.43 -17.52 7.24
C ALA A 48 10.51 -16.55 6.46
N THR A 49 10.71 -16.46 5.15
CA THR A 49 9.89 -15.66 4.25
C THR A 49 8.55 -16.37 3.98
N LYS A 50 7.43 -15.76 4.40
CA LYS A 50 6.06 -16.22 4.05
C LYS A 50 5.60 -15.78 2.64
N VAL A 51 6.44 -15.03 1.93
CA VAL A 51 6.15 -14.42 0.62
C VAL A 51 6.51 -15.40 -0.50
N ARG A 52 5.55 -15.70 -1.38
CA ARG A 52 5.78 -16.49 -2.61
C ARG A 52 6.21 -15.54 -3.72
N PHE A 53 7.50 -15.24 -3.76
CA PHE A 53 8.15 -14.25 -4.63
C PHE A 53 7.49 -14.05 -6.01
N TRP A 54 7.36 -15.11 -6.81
CA TRP A 54 6.81 -15.03 -8.18
C TRP A 54 5.33 -14.66 -8.23
N ASN A 55 4.50 -15.31 -7.42
CA ASN A 55 3.05 -15.05 -7.42
C ASN A 55 2.76 -13.65 -6.92
N ASP A 56 3.50 -13.21 -5.90
CA ASP A 56 3.33 -11.91 -5.27
C ASP A 56 3.74 -10.77 -6.20
N ILE A 57 4.84 -10.93 -6.97
CA ILE A 57 5.26 -9.96 -7.99
C ILE A 57 4.20 -9.78 -9.08
N ILE A 58 3.69 -10.89 -9.63
CA ILE A 58 2.67 -10.85 -10.69
C ILE A 58 1.38 -10.19 -10.17
N TYR A 59 0.98 -10.53 -8.94
CA TYR A 59 -0.18 -9.92 -8.30
C TYR A 59 0.01 -8.40 -8.13
N MET A 60 1.13 -7.94 -7.55
CA MET A 60 1.45 -6.51 -7.40
C MET A 60 1.42 -5.77 -8.74
N PHE A 61 2.06 -6.30 -9.77
CA PHE A 61 2.12 -5.68 -11.10
C PHE A 61 0.72 -5.47 -11.69
N ARG A 62 -0.15 -6.48 -11.62
CA ARG A 62 -1.53 -6.39 -12.13
C ARG A 62 -2.34 -5.32 -11.41
N GLN A 63 -2.09 -5.10 -10.11
CA GLN A 63 -2.79 -4.06 -9.34
C GLN A 63 -2.36 -2.65 -9.72
N ILE A 64 -1.07 -2.44 -9.98
CA ILE A 64 -0.57 -1.15 -10.49
C ILE A 64 -1.20 -0.83 -11.85
N VAL A 65 -1.26 -1.80 -12.76
CA VAL A 65 -1.91 -1.64 -14.08
C VAL A 65 -3.40 -1.30 -13.89
N ARG A 66 -4.13 -2.01 -13.01
CA ARG A 66 -5.53 -1.70 -12.70
C ARG A 66 -5.71 -0.27 -12.16
N MET A 67 -4.83 0.20 -11.29
CA MET A 67 -4.91 1.55 -10.72
C MET A 67 -4.56 2.66 -11.74
N ARG A 68 -3.76 2.34 -12.76
CA ARG A 68 -3.36 3.27 -13.82
C ARG A 68 -4.46 3.45 -14.88
N PHE A 69 -5.20 2.38 -15.19
CA PHE A 69 -6.11 2.31 -16.34
C PHE A 69 -7.59 2.06 -15.99
N GLY A 70 -7.94 1.81 -14.73
CA GLY A 70 -9.33 1.61 -14.26
C GLY A 70 -9.80 2.61 -13.23
#